data_AF-A0A3M5WBN9-F1
#
_entry.id   AF-A0A3M5WBN9-F1
#
_cell.length_a   1.000
_cell.length_b   1.000
_cell.length_c   1.000
_cell.angle_alpha   90.00
_cell.angle_beta   90.00
_cell.angle_gamma   90.00
#
_symmetry.space_group_name_H-M   'P 1'
#
loop_
_entity.id
_entity.type
_entity.pdbx_description
1 polymer ?
#
loop_
_entity_poly.entity_id
_entity_poly.type
_entity_poly.pdbx_seq_one_letter_code
_entity_poly.pdbx_strand_id
1 'polypeptide(L)'
;MKKNDQKDSSSRLVKTVINGYEKLIKSVARYQDGGDLRDQLVSVEGHPETPNMTAFVVKSDPHSRLFFTDYARTLNVVSSVQTLIHEVSHLELDTNDDFYYSGFDLKATFSPDYAGGLLNFSVKEAVQKNVDLRASYKPWRHGFKKFETWLSQVADFWGGFAVAQIIPDRSLELHKRSIDRFEARGAGRHASNHQRKST
;
A
#
# COMPACT_ATOMS: atom_id res chain seq x y z
N MET A 1 11.95 -27.07 27.41
CA MET A 1 12.26 -25.79 26.73
C MET A 1 11.87 -24.65 27.66
N LYS A 2 12.84 -23.80 28.03
CA LYS A 2 12.75 -22.92 29.20
C LYS A 2 12.12 -21.57 28.81
N LYS A 3 11.34 -20.97 29.71
CA LYS A 3 10.71 -19.63 29.57
C LYS A 3 11.66 -18.52 29.08
N ASN A 4 12.97 -18.68 29.26
CA ASN A 4 13.97 -17.71 28.81
C ASN A 4 14.18 -17.71 27.28
N ASP A 5 14.06 -18.86 26.61
CA ASP A 5 14.24 -18.96 25.15
C ASP A 5 13.10 -18.27 24.39
N GLN A 6 11.90 -18.27 24.98
CA GLN A 6 10.69 -17.64 24.43
C GLN A 6 10.75 -16.10 24.49
N LYS A 7 11.32 -15.54 25.57
CA LYS A 7 11.46 -14.08 25.75
C LYS A 7 12.48 -13.49 24.77
N ASP A 8 13.59 -14.19 24.53
CA ASP A 8 14.59 -13.80 23.54
C ASP A 8 14.07 -13.91 22.10
N SER A 9 13.24 -14.92 21.81
CA SER A 9 12.56 -15.09 20.52
C SER A 9 11.60 -13.94 20.20
N SER A 10 10.71 -13.58 21.13
CA SER A 10 9.76 -12.48 20.93
C SER A 10 10.45 -11.12 20.83
N SER A 11 11.51 -10.90 21.61
CA SER A 11 12.35 -9.70 21.52
C SER A 11 13.03 -9.56 20.16
N ARG A 12 13.53 -10.67 19.59
CA ARG A 12 14.11 -10.66 18.23
C ARG A 12 13.07 -10.37 17.15
N LEU A 13 11.87 -10.93 17.24
CA LEU A 13 10.79 -10.65 16.28
C LEU A 13 10.38 -9.18 16.30
N VAL A 14 10.09 -8.64 17.48
CA VAL A 14 9.68 -7.24 17.61
C VAL A 14 10.75 -6.33 17.03
N LYS A 15 12.04 -6.65 17.25
CA LYS A 15 13.15 -5.95 16.60
C LYS A 15 13.17 -6.11 15.08
N THR A 16 12.94 -7.30 14.54
CA THR A 16 12.87 -7.50 13.08
C THR A 16 11.74 -6.68 12.46
N VAL A 17 10.56 -6.66 13.09
CA VAL A 17 9.42 -5.86 12.61
C VAL A 17 9.70 -4.36 12.73
N ILE A 18 10.26 -3.90 13.84
CA ILE A 18 10.65 -2.50 14.00
C ILE A 18 11.72 -2.11 12.97
N ASN A 19 12.74 -2.93 12.77
CA ASN A 19 13.80 -2.66 11.80
C ASN A 19 13.28 -2.62 10.36
N GLY A 20 12.37 -3.52 9.99
CA GLY A 20 11.72 -3.50 8.68
C GLY A 20 10.93 -2.23 8.46
N TYR A 21 10.17 -1.80 9.47
CA TYR A 21 9.44 -0.53 9.46
C TYR A 21 10.36 0.68 9.34
N GLU A 22 11.42 0.74 10.15
CA GLU A 22 12.40 1.82 10.11
C GLU A 22 13.09 1.89 8.75
N LYS A 23 13.41 0.74 8.15
CA LYS A 23 13.98 0.67 6.80
C LYS A 23 12.98 1.20 5.78
N LEU A 24 11.72 0.79 5.86
CA LEU A 24 10.66 1.29 4.97
C LEU A 24 10.45 2.80 5.09
N ILE A 25 10.38 3.37 6.29
CA ILE A 25 10.23 4.82 6.46
C ILE A 25 11.39 5.55 5.79
N LYS A 26 12.63 5.09 6.03
CA LYS A 26 13.83 5.69 5.43
C LYS A 26 13.78 5.59 3.90
N SER A 27 13.37 4.45 3.36
CA SER A 27 13.30 4.25 1.92
C SER A 27 12.18 5.03 1.25
N VAL A 28 10.97 5.07 1.84
CA VAL A 28 9.86 5.90 1.35
C VAL A 28 10.27 7.37 1.32
N ALA A 29 10.99 7.85 2.35
CA ALA A 29 11.51 9.22 2.39
C ALA A 29 12.52 9.54 1.27
N ARG A 30 13.11 8.55 0.60
CA ARG A 30 14.01 8.78 -0.55
C ARG A 30 13.27 9.07 -1.85
N TYR A 31 12.00 8.66 -1.96
CA TYR A 31 11.13 8.93 -3.12
C TYR A 31 10.38 10.27 -3.04
N GLN A 32 10.53 11.01 -1.94
CA GLN A 32 9.90 12.33 -1.79
C GLN A 32 10.72 13.43 -2.49
N ASP A 33 10.14 14.62 -2.62
CA ASP A 33 10.85 15.78 -3.17
C ASP A 33 12.12 16.11 -2.35
N GLY A 34 13.21 16.40 -3.05
CA GLY A 34 14.55 16.54 -2.46
C GLY A 34 15.26 15.23 -2.09
N GLY A 35 14.61 14.07 -2.22
CA GLY A 35 15.22 12.75 -2.03
C GLY A 35 16.06 12.29 -3.21
N ASP A 36 16.91 11.28 -3.00
CA ASP A 36 17.83 10.73 -4.00
C ASP A 36 17.18 9.71 -4.95
N LEU A 37 15.94 9.26 -4.68
CA LEU A 37 15.16 8.36 -5.53
C LEU A 37 13.88 9.02 -6.10
N ARG A 38 13.70 10.33 -5.96
CA ARG A 38 12.45 11.02 -6.36
C ARG A 38 12.04 10.80 -7.82
N ASP A 39 13.01 10.67 -8.73
CA ASP A 39 12.78 10.52 -10.16
C ASP A 39 12.54 9.05 -10.58
N GLN A 40 12.40 8.14 -9.59
CA GLN A 40 12.19 6.70 -9.82
C GLN A 40 10.71 6.30 -9.78
N LEU A 41 9.78 7.26 -9.69
CA LEU A 41 8.33 7.03 -9.85
C LEU A 41 7.95 7.15 -11.34
N VAL A 42 7.58 6.03 -11.96
CA VAL A 42 7.28 5.96 -13.40
C VAL A 42 5.79 5.70 -13.61
N SER A 43 5.12 6.55 -14.40
CA SER A 43 3.75 6.28 -14.84
C SER A 43 3.79 5.44 -16.12
N VAL A 44 3.06 4.34 -16.15
CA VAL A 44 2.91 3.46 -17.31
C VAL A 44 1.43 3.23 -17.62
N GLU A 45 1.12 2.83 -18.85
CA GLU A 45 -0.22 2.39 -19.21
C GLU A 45 -0.51 1.04 -18.55
N GLY A 46 -1.76 0.80 -18.13
CA GLY A 46 -2.17 -0.47 -17.54
C GLY A 46 -2.11 -1.61 -18.56
N HIS A 47 -1.84 -2.83 -18.10
CA HIS A 47 -1.82 -4.00 -18.98
C HIS A 47 -3.24 -4.58 -19.17
N PRO A 48 -3.67 -4.95 -20.40
CA PRO A 48 -5.02 -5.46 -20.65
C PRO A 48 -5.38 -6.72 -19.84
N GLU A 49 -4.39 -7.57 -19.54
CA GLU A 49 -4.59 -8.80 -18.76
C GLU A 49 -4.70 -8.53 -17.24
N THR A 50 -4.19 -7.39 -16.77
CA THR A 50 -4.24 -6.99 -15.36
C THR A 50 -4.76 -5.55 -15.24
N PRO A 51 -6.02 -5.29 -15.68
CA PRO A 51 -6.54 -3.93 -15.80
C PRO A 51 -6.66 -3.19 -14.45
N ASN A 52 -6.63 -3.93 -13.35
CA ASN A 52 -6.71 -3.39 -11.98
C ASN A 52 -5.34 -3.38 -11.26
N MET A 53 -4.24 -3.67 -11.95
CA MET A 53 -2.91 -3.58 -11.35
C MET A 53 -2.61 -2.13 -11.03
N THR A 54 -2.42 -1.79 -9.76
CA THR A 54 -2.16 -0.42 -9.33
C THR A 54 -0.72 0.00 -9.63
N ALA A 55 0.23 -0.84 -9.23
CA ALA A 55 1.64 -0.61 -9.40
C ALA A 55 2.38 -1.95 -9.44
N PHE A 56 3.66 -1.90 -9.76
CA PHE A 56 4.58 -3.03 -9.65
C PHE A 56 6.03 -2.53 -9.56
N VAL A 57 6.91 -3.43 -9.13
CA VAL A 57 8.36 -3.28 -9.22
C VAL A 57 9.00 -4.44 -9.97
N VAL A 58 10.19 -4.20 -10.51
CA VAL A 58 11.04 -5.24 -11.08
C VAL A 58 12.26 -5.36 -10.18
N LYS A 59 12.38 -6.47 -9.41
CA LYS A 59 13.48 -6.66 -8.44
C LYS A 59 14.88 -6.59 -9.06
N SER A 60 15.00 -6.88 -10.36
CA SER A 60 16.25 -6.79 -11.12
C SER A 60 16.51 -5.42 -11.74
N ASP A 61 15.62 -4.45 -11.57
CA ASP A 61 15.82 -3.10 -12.08
C ASP A 61 16.96 -2.39 -11.33
N PRO A 62 18.08 -2.03 -11.98
CA PRO A 62 19.21 -1.39 -11.32
C PRO A 62 18.91 0.01 -10.78
N HIS A 63 17.78 0.59 -11.19
CA HIS A 63 17.37 1.93 -10.78
C HIS A 63 16.32 1.93 -9.66
N SER A 64 15.87 0.76 -9.20
CA SER A 64 14.84 0.63 -8.16
C SER A 64 13.57 1.42 -8.48
N ARG A 65 13.10 1.39 -9.74
CA ARG A 65 11.90 2.13 -10.15
C ARG A 65 10.62 1.48 -9.65
N LEU A 66 9.66 2.35 -9.35
CA LEU A 66 8.28 2.02 -9.01
C LEU A 66 7.40 2.38 -10.21
N PHE A 67 6.70 1.40 -10.77
CA PHE A 67 5.85 1.62 -11.93
C PHE A 67 4.39 1.70 -11.48
N PHE A 68 3.76 2.85 -11.66
CA PHE A 68 2.36 3.09 -11.36
C PHE A 68 1.55 3.09 -12.65
N THR A 69 0.46 2.32 -12.69
CA THR A 69 -0.42 2.29 -13.85
C THR A 69 -1.45 3.42 -13.80
N ASP A 70 -2.24 3.57 -14.86
CA ASP A 70 -3.38 4.47 -14.85
C ASP A 70 -4.45 4.12 -13.79
N TYR A 71 -4.53 2.86 -13.35
CA TYR A 71 -5.45 2.46 -12.28
C TYR A 71 -5.14 3.17 -10.96
N ALA A 72 -3.86 3.42 -10.67
CA ALA A 72 -3.42 4.15 -9.48
C ALA A 72 -4.02 5.56 -9.38
N ARG A 73 -4.34 6.19 -10.52
CA ARG A 73 -4.97 7.52 -10.55
C ARG A 73 -6.42 7.51 -10.07
N THR A 74 -7.06 6.35 -10.03
CA THR A 74 -8.42 6.19 -9.52
C THR A 74 -8.46 6.13 -8.00
N LEU A 75 -7.30 5.93 -7.36
CA LEU A 75 -7.18 5.71 -5.92
C LEU A 75 -7.01 7.03 -5.17
N ASN A 76 -7.51 7.06 -3.94
CA ASN A 76 -7.26 8.18 -3.05
C ASN A 76 -5.83 8.14 -2.47
N VAL A 77 -5.49 9.16 -1.68
CA VAL A 77 -4.15 9.28 -1.08
C VAL A 77 -3.81 8.12 -0.13
N VAL A 78 -4.78 7.61 0.64
CA VAL A 78 -4.53 6.50 1.60
C VAL A 78 -4.14 5.23 0.85
N SER A 79 -4.91 4.86 -0.17
CA SER A 79 -4.62 3.74 -1.05
C SER A 79 -3.30 3.91 -1.79
N SER A 80 -3.03 5.12 -2.29
CA SER A 80 -1.76 5.43 -2.98
C SER A 80 -0.55 5.27 -2.05
N VAL A 81 -0.66 5.71 -0.78
CA VAL A 81 0.39 5.54 0.23
C VAL A 81 0.60 4.07 0.56
N GLN A 82 -0.48 3.30 0.71
CA GLN A 82 -0.37 1.87 0.93
C GLN A 82 0.34 1.18 -0.23
N THR A 83 -0.04 1.47 -1.48
CA THR A 83 0.62 0.94 -2.67
C THR A 83 2.10 1.28 -2.69
N LEU A 84 2.45 2.55 -2.44
CA LEU A 84 3.87 2.95 -2.38
C LEU A 84 4.64 2.12 -1.35
N ILE A 85 4.11 1.93 -0.15
CA ILE A 85 4.77 1.16 0.91
C ILE A 85 4.88 -0.31 0.53
N HIS A 86 3.82 -0.88 -0.04
CA HIS A 86 3.79 -2.26 -0.54
C HIS A 86 4.91 -2.48 -1.57
N GLU A 87 4.98 -1.65 -2.61
CA GLU A 87 5.97 -1.76 -3.67
C GLU A 87 7.41 -1.53 -3.17
N VAL A 88 7.62 -0.53 -2.31
CA VAL A 88 8.94 -0.28 -1.70
C VAL A 88 9.38 -1.46 -0.84
N SER A 89 8.45 -2.17 -0.21
CA SER A 89 8.79 -3.36 0.59
C SER A 89 9.36 -4.50 -0.26
N HIS A 90 8.93 -4.65 -1.52
CA HIS A 90 9.49 -5.64 -2.42
C HIS A 90 10.95 -5.35 -2.75
N LEU A 91 11.31 -4.08 -2.90
CA LEU A 91 12.68 -3.65 -3.20
C LEU A 91 13.58 -3.71 -1.96
N GLU A 92 13.06 -3.28 -0.81
CA GLU A 92 13.87 -3.02 0.38
C GLU A 92 13.92 -4.20 1.35
N LEU A 93 12.84 -4.96 1.44
CA LEU A 93 12.69 -6.05 2.39
C LEU A 93 12.60 -7.42 1.71
N ASP A 94 12.72 -7.46 0.37
CA ASP A 94 12.57 -8.66 -0.45
C ASP A 94 11.27 -9.41 -0.12
N THR A 95 10.19 -8.66 0.08
CA THR A 95 8.88 -9.22 0.35
C THR A 95 8.28 -9.84 -0.91
N ASN A 96 7.26 -10.68 -0.72
CA ASN A 96 6.44 -11.24 -1.79
C ASN A 96 4.95 -10.97 -1.53
N ASP A 97 4.16 -11.20 -2.58
CA ASP A 97 2.70 -11.13 -2.59
C ASP A 97 2.04 -12.43 -2.12
N ASP A 98 2.53 -12.96 -1.00
CA ASP A 98 2.09 -14.26 -0.51
C ASP A 98 0.68 -14.20 0.15
N PHE A 99 0.17 -13.00 0.41
CA PHE A 99 -1.13 -12.79 1.04
C PHE A 99 -1.69 -11.42 0.73
N TYR A 100 -2.97 -11.37 0.36
CA TYR A 100 -3.70 -10.13 0.14
C TYR A 100 -4.71 -9.87 1.27
N TYR A 101 -4.65 -8.68 1.85
CA TYR A 101 -5.83 -8.15 2.53
C TYR A 101 -6.90 -7.81 1.49
N SER A 102 -8.16 -7.68 1.90
CA SER A 102 -9.12 -6.97 1.04
C SER A 102 -8.55 -5.55 0.96
N GLY A 103 -7.82 -5.26 -0.12
CA GLY A 103 -6.97 -4.10 -0.20
C GLY A 103 -7.76 -2.83 0.11
N PHE A 104 -7.06 -1.76 0.47
CA PHE A 104 -7.70 -0.47 0.60
C PHE A 104 -7.91 0.05 -0.83
N ASP A 105 -8.93 -0.43 -1.55
CA ASP A 105 -9.33 0.10 -2.86
C ASP A 105 -10.29 1.28 -2.65
N LEU A 106 -9.78 2.32 -1.99
CA LEU A 106 -10.55 3.52 -1.71
C LEU A 106 -10.43 4.45 -2.91
N LYS A 107 -11.48 4.50 -3.73
CA LYS A 107 -11.52 5.40 -4.88
C LYS A 107 -11.49 6.85 -4.46
N ALA A 108 -10.84 7.69 -5.27
CA ALA A 108 -10.83 9.14 -5.09
C ALA A 108 -12.24 9.76 -5.21
N THR A 109 -13.16 9.08 -5.89
CA THR A 109 -14.55 9.51 -6.10
C THR A 109 -15.48 9.21 -4.93
N PHE A 110 -15.03 8.46 -3.92
CA PHE A 110 -15.84 8.16 -2.75
C PHE A 110 -16.05 9.41 -1.89
N SER A 111 -17.22 9.53 -1.26
CA SER A 111 -17.43 10.62 -0.31
C SER A 111 -16.50 10.46 0.89
N PRO A 112 -16.09 11.56 1.55
CA PRO A 112 -15.19 11.47 2.70
C PRO A 112 -15.72 10.57 3.83
N ASP A 113 -17.03 10.62 4.10
CA ASP A 113 -17.67 9.78 5.13
C ASP A 113 -17.64 8.29 4.74
N TYR A 114 -17.92 7.99 3.47
CA TYR A 114 -17.87 6.61 2.97
C TYR A 114 -16.44 6.07 2.98
N ALA A 115 -15.46 6.87 2.55
CA ALA A 115 -14.05 6.52 2.57
C ALA A 115 -13.53 6.29 4.00
N GLY A 116 -13.95 7.12 4.97
CA GLY A 116 -13.63 6.93 6.39
C GLY A 116 -14.27 5.67 6.98
N GLY A 117 -15.52 5.39 6.63
CA GLY A 117 -16.22 4.16 7.02
C GLY A 117 -15.54 2.91 6.47
N LEU A 118 -15.17 2.91 5.18
CA LEU A 118 -14.45 1.81 4.54
C LEU A 118 -13.05 1.63 5.13
N LEU A 119 -12.30 2.70 5.39
CA LEU A 119 -10.99 2.60 6.02
C LEU A 119 -11.09 1.89 7.39
N ASN A 120 -12.04 2.31 8.23
CA ASN A 120 -12.27 1.69 9.53
C ASN A 120 -12.63 0.20 9.40
N PHE A 121 -13.45 -0.15 8.41
CA PHE A 121 -13.79 -1.53 8.11
C PHE A 121 -12.55 -2.33 7.67
N SER A 122 -11.77 -1.82 6.71
CA SER A 122 -10.57 -2.47 6.20
C SER A 122 -9.50 -2.68 7.28
N VAL A 123 -9.31 -1.71 8.20
CA VAL A 123 -8.41 -1.89 9.34
C VAL A 123 -8.87 -3.03 10.25
N LYS A 124 -10.17 -3.09 10.58
CA LYS A 124 -10.73 -4.19 11.40
C LYS A 124 -10.58 -5.54 10.71
N GLU A 125 -10.86 -5.60 9.40
CA GLU A 125 -10.72 -6.80 8.61
C GLU A 125 -9.26 -7.26 8.53
N ALA A 126 -8.31 -6.34 8.34
CA ALA A 126 -6.88 -6.65 8.31
C ALA A 126 -6.40 -7.22 9.65
N VAL A 127 -6.86 -6.65 10.77
CA VAL A 127 -6.58 -7.19 12.11
C VAL A 127 -7.15 -8.61 12.26
N GLN A 128 -8.40 -8.83 11.86
CA GLN A 128 -9.04 -10.15 11.96
C GLN A 128 -8.33 -11.18 11.08
N LYS A 129 -8.05 -10.86 9.80
CA LYS A 129 -7.28 -11.71 8.89
C LYS A 129 -5.91 -12.06 9.46
N ASN A 130 -5.22 -11.12 10.12
CA ASN A 130 -3.95 -11.41 10.78
C ASN A 130 -4.10 -12.43 11.90
N VAL A 131 -5.16 -12.33 12.70
CA VAL A 131 -5.50 -13.29 13.77
C VAL A 131 -5.82 -14.67 13.17
N ASP A 132 -6.66 -14.73 12.14
CA ASP A 132 -7.05 -15.99 11.50
C ASP A 132 -5.85 -16.67 10.82
N LEU A 133 -4.97 -15.87 10.24
CA LEU A 133 -3.77 -16.33 9.57
C LEU A 133 -2.73 -16.87 10.59
N ARG A 134 -2.60 -16.26 11.77
CA ARG A 134 -1.86 -16.85 12.91
C ARG A 134 -2.44 -18.20 13.31
N ALA A 135 -3.76 -18.29 13.42
CA ALA A 135 -4.45 -19.48 13.88
C ALA A 135 -4.39 -20.64 12.87
N SER A 136 -4.41 -20.32 11.58
CA SER A 136 -4.42 -21.31 10.49
C SER A 136 -3.04 -21.74 10.02
N TYR A 137 -1.97 -21.06 10.44
CA TYR A 137 -0.61 -21.39 10.05
C TYR A 137 -0.16 -22.77 10.56
N LYS A 138 0.46 -23.54 9.67
CA LYS A 138 0.85 -24.94 9.90
C LYS A 138 2.38 -25.10 9.83
N PRO A 139 3.11 -24.97 10.96
CA PRO A 139 4.58 -24.99 10.98
C PRO A 139 5.22 -26.30 10.50
N TRP A 140 4.45 -27.37 10.36
CA TRP A 140 4.95 -28.72 10.07
C TRP A 140 5.07 -29.05 8.57
N ARG A 141 4.71 -28.14 7.67
CA ARG A 141 4.90 -28.36 6.22
C ARG A 141 6.31 -27.96 5.80
N HIS A 142 7.00 -28.84 5.08
CA HIS A 142 8.33 -28.56 4.54
C HIS A 142 8.31 -27.28 3.68
N GLY A 143 9.33 -26.43 3.86
CA GLY A 143 9.50 -25.18 3.11
C GLY A 143 8.88 -23.93 3.77
N PHE A 144 8.08 -24.07 4.83
CA PHE A 144 7.51 -22.91 5.52
C PHE A 144 8.52 -22.30 6.51
N LYS A 145 8.82 -21.00 6.34
CA LYS A 145 9.49 -20.19 7.35
C LYS A 145 8.59 -20.09 8.59
N LYS A 146 9.15 -19.90 9.78
CA LYS A 146 8.38 -19.60 11.00
C LYS A 146 7.35 -18.51 10.70
N PHE A 147 6.13 -18.67 11.22
CA PHE A 147 5.01 -17.75 10.97
C PHE A 147 5.41 -16.28 11.10
N GLU A 148 6.18 -16.01 12.15
CA GLU A 148 6.61 -14.68 12.52
C GLU A 148 7.62 -14.10 11.52
N THR A 149 8.51 -14.94 10.99
CA THR A 149 9.43 -14.58 9.91
C THR A 149 8.68 -14.33 8.61
N TRP A 150 7.75 -15.23 8.27
CA TRP A 150 6.88 -15.05 7.11
C TRP A 150 6.11 -13.73 7.22
N LEU A 151 5.51 -13.40 8.36
CA LEU A 151 4.74 -12.17 8.55
C LEU A 151 5.58 -10.91 8.30
N SER A 152 6.85 -10.90 8.75
CA SER A 152 7.77 -9.77 8.49
C SER A 152 8.22 -9.63 7.03
N GLN A 153 7.95 -10.62 6.19
CA GLN A 153 8.38 -10.70 4.79
C GLN A 153 7.22 -10.64 3.79
N VAL A 154 6.02 -10.25 4.24
CA VAL A 154 4.86 -10.01 3.38
C VAL A 154 4.68 -8.51 3.15
N ALA A 155 4.54 -8.09 1.89
CA ALA A 155 4.44 -6.67 1.51
C ALA A 155 3.20 -5.99 2.12
N ASP A 156 2.08 -6.70 2.03
CA ASP A 156 0.77 -6.26 2.49
C ASP A 156 0.68 -6.00 3.98
N PHE A 157 1.44 -6.75 4.79
CA PHE A 157 1.54 -6.48 6.23
C PHE A 157 2.06 -5.06 6.48
N TRP A 158 3.10 -4.63 5.75
CA TRP A 158 3.72 -3.33 5.95
C TRP A 158 2.84 -2.17 5.49
N GLY A 159 2.19 -2.31 4.33
CA GLY A 159 1.23 -1.34 3.83
C GLY A 159 0.06 -1.16 4.80
N GLY A 160 -0.57 -2.27 5.20
CA GLY A 160 -1.69 -2.25 6.14
C GLY A 160 -1.31 -1.75 7.53
N PHE A 161 -0.14 -2.16 8.06
CA PHE A 161 0.34 -1.72 9.36
C PHE A 161 0.60 -0.21 9.40
N ALA A 162 1.21 0.35 8.34
CA ALA A 162 1.44 1.79 8.23
C ALA A 162 0.12 2.58 8.09
N VAL A 163 -0.83 2.10 7.28
CA VAL A 163 -2.16 2.71 7.15
C VAL A 163 -2.92 2.68 8.49
N ALA A 164 -2.80 1.60 9.27
CA ALA A 164 -3.43 1.50 10.58
C ALA A 164 -2.89 2.50 11.61
N GLN A 165 -1.73 3.13 11.37
CA GLN A 165 -1.21 4.21 12.22
C GLN A 165 -1.80 5.59 11.85
N ILE A 166 -2.51 5.71 10.72
CA ILE A 166 -3.15 6.98 10.31
C ILE A 166 -4.38 7.19 11.19
N ILE A 167 -4.36 8.24 12.02
CA ILE A 167 -5.52 8.61 12.82
C ILE A 167 -6.70 9.02 11.91
N PRO A 168 -7.97 8.76 12.31
CA PRO A 168 -9.14 9.02 11.47
C PRO A 168 -9.21 10.45 10.90
N ASP A 169 -8.96 11.47 11.72
CA ASP A 169 -9.00 12.87 11.30
C ASP A 169 -7.96 13.19 10.23
N ARG A 170 -6.76 12.60 10.36
CA ARG A 170 -5.69 12.76 9.38
C ARG A 170 -6.03 12.04 8.08
N SER A 171 -6.67 10.87 8.15
CA SER A 171 -7.18 10.19 6.96
C SER A 171 -8.20 11.06 6.22
N LEU A 172 -9.13 11.68 6.94
CA LEU A 172 -10.13 12.58 6.35
C LEU A 172 -9.47 13.77 5.66
N GLU A 173 -8.47 14.38 6.28
CA GLU A 173 -7.69 15.47 5.69
C GLU A 173 -6.97 15.03 4.41
N LEU A 174 -6.29 13.88 4.44
CA LEU A 174 -5.57 13.32 3.30
C LEU A 174 -6.52 12.97 2.15
N HIS A 175 -7.72 12.47 2.46
CA HIS A 175 -8.74 12.15 1.48
C HIS A 175 -9.26 13.41 0.79
N LYS A 176 -9.56 14.49 1.53
CA LYS A 176 -9.98 15.78 0.93
C LYS A 176 -8.97 16.33 -0.07
N ARG A 177 -7.67 16.22 0.22
CA ARG A 177 -6.59 16.64 -0.70
C ARG A 177 -6.53 15.84 -2.01
N SER A 178 -7.17 14.66 -2.06
CA SER A 178 -7.18 13.78 -3.25
C SER A 178 -8.21 14.18 -4.29
N ILE A 179 -9.35 14.73 -3.86
CA ILE A 179 -10.47 15.14 -4.74
C ILE A 179 -10.04 16.31 -5.63
N ASP A 180 -9.37 17.32 -5.04
CA ASP A 180 -8.95 18.54 -5.75
C ASP A 180 -7.96 18.30 -6.90
N ARG A 181 -7.14 17.23 -6.83
CA ARG A 181 -6.08 16.97 -7.82
C ARG A 181 -6.57 16.29 -9.10
N PHE A 182 -7.66 15.54 -9.04
CA PHE A 182 -8.19 14.79 -10.19
C PHE A 182 -9.38 15.46 -10.86
N GLU A 183 -10.20 16.23 -10.14
CA GLU A 183 -11.25 17.06 -10.75
C GLU A 183 -10.67 18.19 -11.62
N ALA A 184 -9.53 18.77 -11.22
CA ALA A 184 -8.89 19.88 -11.93
C ALA A 184 -8.39 19.53 -13.35
N ARG A 185 -8.27 18.25 -13.72
CA ARG A 185 -7.84 17.83 -15.07
C ARG A 185 -8.96 17.23 -15.93
N GLY A 186 -10.14 16.96 -15.37
CA GLY A 186 -11.29 16.39 -16.07
C GLY A 186 -12.34 17.40 -16.55
N ALA A 187 -12.42 18.59 -15.94
CA ALA A 187 -13.48 19.56 -16.23
C ALA A 187 -13.21 20.50 -17.43
N GLY A 188 -12.01 20.42 -18.05
CA GLY A 188 -11.53 21.48 -18.96
C GLY A 188 -11.45 21.19 -20.46
N ARG A 189 -11.83 20.00 -20.96
CA ARG A 189 -11.58 19.65 -22.39
C ARG A 189 -12.76 19.12 -23.22
N HIS A 190 -13.97 19.02 -22.67
CA HIS A 190 -15.14 18.56 -23.45
C HIS A 190 -16.35 19.51 -23.47
N ALA A 191 -16.24 20.74 -22.95
CA ALA A 191 -17.35 21.72 -22.96
C ALA A 191 -17.28 22.73 -24.12
N SER A 192 -16.70 22.38 -25.27
CA SER A 192 -16.69 23.23 -26.46
C SER A 192 -17.01 22.44 -27.73
N ASN A 193 -18.27 21.99 -27.85
CA ASN A 193 -18.96 21.83 -29.14
C ASN A 193 -20.34 21.23 -28.89
N HIS A 194 -21.33 22.05 -28.57
CA HIS A 194 -22.71 21.86 -29.02
C HIS A 194 -23.60 23.02 -28.54
N GLN A 195 -23.44 24.18 -29.19
CA GLN A 195 -24.59 25.04 -29.46
C GLN A 195 -24.52 25.44 -30.93
N ARG A 196 -25.04 24.55 -31.77
CA ARG A 196 -25.52 24.94 -33.09
C ARG A 196 -26.62 25.96 -32.88
N LYS A 197 -26.41 27.16 -33.43
CA LYS A 197 -27.45 28.14 -33.71
C LYS A 197 -28.60 27.42 -34.43
N SER A 198 -29.79 27.48 -33.87
CA SER A 198 -31.01 27.45 -34.69
C SER A 198 -31.58 28.85 -34.67
N THR A 199 -31.70 29.38 -35.88
CA THR A 199 -32.49 30.55 -36.25
C THR A 199 -33.97 30.25 -36.03
#